data_AF-A8U884-F1
#
_entry.id   AF-A8U884-F1
#
_cell.length_a   1.000
_cell.length_b   1.000
_cell.length_c   1.000
_cell.angle_alpha   90.00
_cell.angle_beta   90.00
_cell.angle_gamma   90.00
#
_symmetry.space_group_name_H-M   'P 1'
#
loop_
_entity.id
_entity.type
_entity.pdbx_description
1 polymer ?
#
loop_
_entity_poly.entity_id
_entity_poly.type
_entity_poly.pdbx_seq_one_letter_code
_entity_poly.pdbx_strand_id
1 'polypeptide(L)'
;MAKPITINLNEVSQDPDRAKIKYGNKAVVCKMYSMNKSTLNDWLKDMRSNPKFADAVVNPTHKIVLINLDRFEDYFRWLEKNRYRR
;
A
#
# COMPACT_ATOMS: atom_id res chain seq x y z
N MET A 1 17.44 -1.98 -21.11
CA MET A 1 17.41 -1.15 -19.89
C MET A 1 16.09 -0.42 -19.85
N ALA A 2 15.28 -0.56 -18.79
CA ALA A 2 14.03 0.18 -18.68
C ALA A 2 14.34 1.68 -18.62
N LYS A 3 13.61 2.49 -19.40
CA LYS A 3 13.84 3.94 -19.45
C LYS A 3 13.55 4.56 -18.06
N PRO A 4 14.33 5.57 -17.63
CA PRO A 4 14.03 6.29 -16.40
C PRO A 4 12.61 6.88 -16.48
N ILE A 5 11.80 6.65 -15.45
CA ILE A 5 10.49 7.29 -15.34
C ILE A 5 10.74 8.72 -14.88
N THR A 6 10.58 9.69 -15.78
CA THR A 6 10.61 11.11 -15.43
C THR A 6 9.26 11.47 -14.81
N ILE A 7 9.19 11.58 -13.48
CA ILE A 7 7.98 11.99 -12.78
C ILE A 7 8.01 13.52 -12.64
N ASN A 8 7.05 14.22 -13.25
CA ASN A 8 6.88 15.66 -13.07
C ASN A 8 6.29 15.94 -11.68
N LEU A 9 7.13 16.44 -10.76
CA LEU A 9 6.78 16.65 -9.35
C LEU A 9 5.60 17.63 -9.16
N ASN A 10 5.42 18.55 -10.11
CA ASN A 10 4.36 19.56 -10.08
C ASN A 10 2.98 19.00 -10.45
N GLU A 11 2.92 17.92 -11.23
CA GLU A 11 1.66 17.28 -11.64
C GLU A 11 1.14 16.26 -10.62
N VAL A 12 2.04 15.65 -9.84
CA VAL A 12 1.67 14.62 -8.85
C VAL A 12 1.00 15.24 -7.62
N SER A 13 1.29 16.50 -7.28
CA SER A 13 0.77 17.14 -6.07
C SER A 13 -0.51 17.97 -6.26
N GLN A 14 -0.87 18.34 -7.50
CA GLN A 14 -1.89 19.36 -7.75
C GLN A 14 -3.24 18.81 -8.23
N ASP A 15 -3.41 17.49 -8.31
CA ASP A 15 -4.70 16.89 -8.62
C ASP A 15 -5.45 16.55 -7.31
N PRO A 16 -6.40 17.41 -6.86
CA PRO A 16 -7.15 17.18 -5.63
C PRO A 16 -8.02 15.91 -5.69
N ASP A 17 -8.34 15.39 -6.87
CA ASP A 17 -9.10 14.16 -7.01
C ASP A 17 -8.22 12.92 -6.85
N ARG A 18 -6.94 13.02 -7.20
CA ARG A 18 -5.95 11.99 -6.91
C ARG A 18 -5.64 11.88 -5.41
N ALA A 19 -5.65 13.01 -4.70
CA ALA A 19 -5.57 13.05 -3.23
C ALA A 19 -6.77 12.39 -2.53
N LYS A 20 -7.91 12.25 -3.21
CA LYS A 20 -9.10 11.54 -2.68
C LYS A 20 -9.04 10.02 -2.86
N ILE A 21 -8.11 9.48 -3.65
CA ILE A 21 -8.01 8.03 -3.89
C ILE A 21 -7.43 7.36 -2.65
N LYS A 22 -8.31 6.89 -1.76
CA LYS A 22 -7.94 6.20 -0.51
C LYS A 22 -7.58 4.73 -0.69
N TYR A 23 -7.93 4.11 -1.83
CA TYR A 23 -7.78 2.67 -2.04
C TYR A 23 -6.98 2.35 -3.30
N GLY A 24 -6.01 1.44 -3.16
CA GLY A 24 -5.25 0.87 -4.26
C GLY A 24 -5.40 -0.65 -4.34
N ASN A 25 -5.18 -1.21 -5.52
CA ASN A 25 -5.00 -2.65 -5.67
C ASN A 25 -3.53 -3.03 -5.44
N LYS A 26 -3.22 -4.34 -5.43
CA LYS A 26 -1.86 -4.83 -5.19
C LYS A 26 -0.81 -4.26 -6.16
N ALA A 27 -1.17 -4.06 -7.42
CA ALA A 27 -0.23 -3.53 -8.42
C ALA A 27 0.12 -2.07 -8.14
N VAL A 28 -0.86 -1.26 -7.72
CA VAL A 28 -0.64 0.14 -7.32
C VAL A 28 0.31 0.21 -6.13
N VAL A 29 0.07 -0.58 -5.07
CA VAL A 29 0.91 -0.60 -3.87
C VAL A 29 2.33 -1.09 -4.19
N CYS A 30 2.48 -2.18 -4.94
CA CYS A 30 3.80 -2.65 -5.38
C CYS A 30 4.60 -1.57 -6.12
N LYS A 31 3.94 -0.82 -7.03
CA LYS A 31 4.58 0.25 -7.79
C LYS A 31 4.93 1.46 -6.92
N MET A 32 4.02 1.87 -6.03
CA MET A 32 4.20 3.04 -5.17
C MET A 32 5.36 2.85 -4.18
N TYR A 33 5.47 1.67 -3.59
CA TYR A 33 6.49 1.36 -2.58
C TYR A 33 7.69 0.58 -3.13
N SER A 34 7.79 0.43 -4.45
CA SER A 34 8.85 -0.35 -5.13
C SER A 34 9.09 -1.74 -4.50
N MET A 35 8.01 -2.42 -4.12
CA MET A 35 8.08 -3.71 -3.43
C MET A 35 7.59 -4.86 -4.31
N ASN A 36 8.14 -6.04 -4.07
CA ASN A 36 7.69 -7.24 -4.75
C ASN A 36 6.30 -7.67 -4.26
N LYS A 37 5.61 -8.49 -5.07
CA LYS A 37 4.24 -8.93 -4.76
C LYS A 37 4.17 -9.95 -3.62
N SER A 38 5.21 -10.76 -3.40
CA SER A 38 5.20 -11.76 -2.32
C SER A 38 5.26 -11.10 -0.94
N THR A 39 6.18 -10.15 -0.74
CA THR A 39 6.29 -9.31 0.45
C THR A 39 4.99 -8.58 0.72
N LEU A 40 4.36 -8.00 -0.30
CA LEU A 40 3.05 -7.38 -0.13
C LEU A 40 1.99 -8.38 0.34
N ASN A 41 1.95 -9.60 -0.21
CA ASN A 41 0.99 -10.61 0.23
C ASN A 41 1.20 -11.01 1.69
N ASP A 42 2.45 -11.17 2.13
CA ASP A 42 2.78 -11.50 3.53
C ASP A 42 2.32 -10.39 4.47
N TRP A 43 2.55 -9.13 4.09
CA TRP A 43 2.11 -7.97 4.88
C TRP A 43 0.60 -7.84 4.90
N LEU A 44 -0.09 -8.05 3.80
CA LEU A 44 -1.55 -8.06 3.77
C LEU A 44 -2.13 -9.22 4.58
N LYS A 45 -1.40 -10.33 4.75
CA LYS A 45 -1.80 -11.41 5.67
C LYS A 45 -1.63 -10.98 7.12
N ASP A 46 -0.50 -10.35 7.45
CA ASP A 46 -0.25 -9.83 8.80
C ASP A 46 -1.25 -8.73 9.19
N MET A 47 -1.51 -7.78 8.29
CA MET A 47 -2.51 -6.71 8.48
C MET A 47 -3.90 -7.27 8.77
N ARG A 48 -4.35 -8.32 8.05
CA ARG A 48 -5.65 -8.96 8.31
C ARG A 48 -5.72 -9.65 9.67
N SER A 49 -4.61 -10.21 10.14
CA SER A 49 -4.52 -10.87 11.44
C SER A 49 -4.30 -9.89 12.60
N ASN A 50 -3.88 -8.66 12.32
CA ASN A 50 -3.62 -7.63 13.30
C ASN A 50 -4.86 -6.74 13.48
N PRO A 51 -5.54 -6.76 14.64
CA PRO A 51 -6.77 -5.97 14.86
C PRO A 51 -6.61 -4.47 14.60
N LYS A 52 -5.38 -3.93 14.70
CA LYS A 52 -5.08 -2.52 14.44
C LYS A 52 -5.23 -2.13 12.96
N PHE A 53 -5.05 -3.09 12.05
CA PHE A 53 -4.96 -2.87 10.60
C PHE A 53 -5.90 -3.75 9.79
N ALA A 54 -6.73 -4.58 10.42
CA ALA A 54 -7.61 -5.52 9.72
C ALA A 54 -8.61 -4.82 8.79
N ASP A 55 -9.03 -3.60 9.11
CA ASP A 55 -9.90 -2.74 8.31
C ASP A 55 -9.23 -2.17 7.04
N ALA A 56 -7.90 -2.21 6.97
CA ALA A 56 -7.14 -1.64 5.87
C ALA A 56 -7.24 -2.48 4.58
N VAL A 57 -7.66 -3.75 4.68
CA VAL A 57 -7.69 -4.67 3.54
C VAL A 57 -9.10 -5.19 3.34
N VAL A 58 -9.78 -4.66 2.32
CA VAL A 58 -11.14 -5.05 1.96
C VAL A 58 -11.12 -5.98 0.77
N ASN A 59 -11.85 -7.08 0.87
CA ASN A 59 -12.01 -8.06 -0.19
C ASN A 59 -13.50 -8.11 -0.61
N PRO A 60 -13.98 -7.18 -1.46
CA PRO A 60 -15.40 -7.18 -1.88
C PRO A 60 -15.80 -8.47 -2.59
N THR A 61 -14.85 -9.10 -3.28
CA THR A 61 -15.00 -10.40 -3.93
C THR A 61 -13.70 -11.21 -3.78
N HIS A 62 -13.72 -12.50 -4.16
CA HIS A 62 -12.53 -13.37 -4.10
C HIS A 62 -11.39 -12.93 -5.05
N LYS A 63 -11.67 -12.11 -6.08
CA LYS A 63 -10.66 -11.63 -7.04
C LYS A 63 -10.18 -10.20 -6.78
N ILE A 64 -10.94 -9.41 -6.02
CA ILE A 64 -10.67 -8.00 -5.80
C ILE A 64 -10.12 -7.80 -4.40
N VAL A 65 -8.97 -7.12 -4.31
CA VAL A 65 -8.37 -6.69 -3.04
C VAL A 65 -8.19 -5.18 -3.12
N LEU A 66 -8.88 -4.48 -2.22
CA LEU A 66 -8.75 -3.05 -2.01
C LEU A 66 -7.92 -2.82 -0.76
N ILE A 67 -6.87 -2.03 -0.90
CA ILE A 67 -5.91 -1.73 0.16
C ILE A 67 -6.03 -0.25 0.44
N ASN A 68 -6.42 0.11 1.66
CA ASN A 68 -6.44 1.50 2.08
C ASN A 68 -4.99 2.00 2.16
N LEU A 69 -4.65 3.01 1.35
CA LEU A 69 -3.28 3.49 1.17
C LEU A 69 -2.74 4.17 2.43
N ASP A 70 -3.56 4.96 3.11
CA ASP A 70 -3.18 5.65 4.35
C ASP A 70 -2.93 4.63 5.47
N ARG A 71 -3.83 3.65 5.62
CA ARG A 71 -3.68 2.59 6.63
C ARG A 71 -2.52 1.64 6.32
N PHE A 72 -2.18 1.47 5.05
CA PHE A 72 -1.00 0.71 4.64
C PHE A 72 0.30 1.43 5.03
N GLU A 73 0.36 2.75 4.86
CA GLU A 73 1.47 3.59 5.33
C GLU A 73 1.61 3.53 6.87
N ASP A 74 0.49 3.59 7.61
CA ASP A 74 0.49 3.41 9.07
C ASP A 74 1.07 2.05 9.49
N TYR A 75 0.67 0.98 8.79
CA TYR A 75 1.19 -0.35 9.02
C TYR A 75 2.69 -0.42 8.72
N PHE A 76 3.15 0.18 7.63
CA PHE A 76 4.57 0.20 7.26
C PHE A 76 5.43 0.86 8.36
N ARG A 77 5.00 2.02 8.87
CA ARG A 77 5.67 2.73 9.98
C ARG A 77 5.63 1.95 11.28
N TRP A 78 4.52 1.28 11.58
CA TRP A 78 4.43 0.40 12.74
C TRP A 78 5.38 -0.79 12.60
N LEU A 79 5.41 -1.42 11.42
CA LEU A 79 6.27 -2.55 11.12
C LEU A 79 7.75 -2.18 11.30
N GLU A 80 8.18 -1.03 10.81
CA GLU A 80 9.55 -0.51 11.01
C GLU A 80 9.92 -0.41 12.50
N LYS A 81 9.04 0.16 13.33
CA LYS A 81 9.23 0.30 14.78
C LYS A 81 9.17 -1.02 15.55
N ASN A 82 8.55 -2.05 14.97
CA ASN A 82 8.30 -3.33 15.64
C ASN A 82 9.14 -4.49 15.06
N ARG A 83 9.86 -4.27 13.94
CA ARG A 83 10.66 -5.29 13.23
C ARG A 83 11.73 -5.94 14.12
N TYR A 84 12.30 -5.19 15.05
CA TYR A 84 13.37 -5.65 15.96
C TYR A 84 12.90 -5.99 17.37
N ARG A 85 11.58 -6.03 17.62
CA ARG A 85 11.01 -6.42 18.93
C ARG A 85 10.71 -7.92 19.03
N ARG A 86 11.36 -8.74 18.19
CA ARG A 86 11.24 -10.20 18.20
C ARG A 86 12.35 -10.83 19.01
#